data_AF-A0A1G0MTD7-F1
#
_entry.id   AF-A0A1G0MTD7-F1
#
_cell.length_a   1.000
_cell.length_b   1.000
_cell.length_c   1.000
_cell.angle_alpha   90.00
_cell.angle_beta   90.00
_cell.angle_gamma   90.00
#
_symmetry.space_group_name_H-M   'P 1'
#
loop_
_entity.id
_entity.type
_entity.pdbx_description
1 polymer ?
#
loop_
_entity_poly.entity_id
_entity_poly.type
_entity_poly.pdbx_seq_one_letter_code
_entity_poly.pdbx_strand_id
1 'polypeptide(L)'
;MSLETTENQLVKPEAVPLYFKVSAGLKRIIGRDLIVNDFVAIFELVKNSFDARATQVDLVFHENSLFIIDNGKGMSHSDITEKWLFVAYSAKKDGSEEAKPIGDYRDLIQERKVFAGSKGVGRFSCDRLGNHLKLQSKYYMDNSQVEVIDVNWDMFEKDDKEEFVIVPVTHNVEQNVILPKGLAQIIELFIYM
;
A
#
# COMPACT_ATOMS: atom_id res chain seq x y z
N MET A 1 -19.96 27.36 -69.30
CA MET A 1 -20.03 26.08 -68.60
C MET A 1 -18.69 25.90 -67.88
N SER A 2 -18.58 26.46 -66.67
CA SER A 2 -17.40 26.39 -65.82
C SER A 2 -17.55 25.16 -64.93
N LEU A 3 -16.60 24.23 -65.03
CA LEU A 3 -16.51 23.06 -64.16
C LEU A 3 -15.91 23.52 -62.84
N GLU A 4 -16.73 23.58 -61.79
CA GLU A 4 -16.25 23.69 -60.41
C GLU A 4 -15.66 22.33 -60.01
N THR A 5 -14.34 22.27 -59.92
CA THR A 5 -13.63 21.19 -59.25
C THR A 5 -13.92 21.28 -57.76
N THR A 6 -14.75 20.37 -57.26
CA THR A 6 -14.92 20.11 -55.83
C THR A 6 -13.60 19.62 -55.25
N GLU A 7 -12.91 20.49 -54.51
CA GLU A 7 -11.79 20.10 -53.66
C GLU A 7 -12.29 19.08 -52.64
N ASN A 8 -11.87 17.82 -52.85
CA ASN A 8 -12.13 16.73 -51.94
C ASN A 8 -11.28 16.98 -50.68
N GLN A 9 -11.86 17.66 -49.68
CA GLN A 9 -11.20 17.87 -48.39
C GLN A 9 -10.93 16.50 -47.76
N LEU A 10 -9.65 16.11 -47.74
CA LEU A 10 -9.17 14.94 -47.03
C LEU A 10 -9.48 15.11 -45.54
N VAL A 11 -10.56 14.48 -45.07
CA VAL A 11 -10.86 14.37 -43.64
C VAL A 11 -9.72 13.59 -43.01
N LYS A 12 -8.89 14.28 -42.22
CA LYS A 12 -7.80 13.64 -41.49
C LYS A 12 -8.43 12.70 -40.46
N PRO A 13 -8.07 11.41 -40.41
CA PRO A 13 -8.69 10.48 -39.48
C PRO A 13 -8.51 10.99 -38.04
N GLU A 14 -9.58 10.93 -37.25
CA GLU A 14 -9.51 11.28 -35.84
C GLU A 14 -8.48 10.39 -35.15
N ALA A 15 -7.58 11.01 -34.38
CA ALA A 15 -6.56 10.30 -33.66
C ALA A 15 -7.21 9.49 -32.53
N VAL A 16 -7.06 8.16 -32.57
CA VAL A 16 -7.53 7.27 -31.50
C VAL A 16 -6.44 7.20 -30.41
N PRO A 17 -6.76 7.51 -29.14
CA PRO A 17 -5.79 7.43 -28.06
C PRO A 17 -5.39 5.97 -27.79
N LEU A 18 -4.11 5.78 -27.49
CA LEU A 18 -3.54 4.51 -27.02
C LEU A 18 -3.10 4.67 -25.56
N TYR A 19 -3.15 3.57 -24.80
CA TYR A 19 -2.82 3.56 -23.38
C TYR A 19 -1.71 2.55 -23.09
N PHE A 20 -0.87 2.85 -22.09
CA PHE A 20 0.09 1.88 -21.58
C PHE A 20 -0.62 0.74 -20.87
N LYS A 21 -0.11 -0.47 -21.07
CA LYS A 21 -0.45 -1.63 -20.25
C LYS A 21 0.56 -1.76 -19.12
N VAL A 22 0.08 -2.10 -17.93
CA VAL A 22 0.94 -2.32 -16.77
C VAL A 22 0.96 -3.81 -16.48
N SER A 23 2.10 -4.45 -16.67
CA SER A 23 2.30 -5.88 -16.38
C SER A 23 2.27 -6.14 -14.86
N ALA A 24 1.74 -7.30 -14.45
CA ALA A 24 1.83 -7.80 -13.08
C ALA A 24 3.27 -7.85 -12.55
N GLY A 25 4.27 -8.02 -13.43
CA GLY A 25 5.70 -7.95 -13.11
C GLY A 25 6.16 -6.60 -12.52
N LEU A 26 5.36 -5.53 -12.62
CA LEU A 26 5.60 -4.27 -11.91
C LEU A 26 5.78 -4.50 -10.41
N LYS A 27 5.04 -5.46 -9.82
CA LYS A 27 5.12 -5.84 -8.41
C LYS A 27 6.56 -6.10 -7.98
N ARG A 28 7.30 -6.91 -8.74
CA ARG A 28 8.69 -7.29 -8.43
C ARG A 28 9.61 -6.07 -8.42
N ILE A 29 9.43 -5.18 -9.40
CA ILE A 29 10.26 -3.98 -9.56
C ILE A 29 10.07 -3.04 -8.36
N ILE A 30 8.84 -2.80 -7.93
CA ILE A 30 8.54 -1.85 -6.85
C ILE A 30 8.58 -2.46 -5.45
N GLY A 31 8.52 -3.79 -5.35
CA GLY A 31 8.71 -4.56 -4.12
C GLY A 31 10.15 -5.04 -3.98
N ARG A 32 10.40 -6.31 -4.33
CA ARG A 32 11.68 -7.00 -4.09
C ARG A 32 12.91 -6.26 -4.64
N ASP A 33 12.84 -5.69 -5.85
CA ASP A 33 14.02 -5.08 -6.50
C ASP A 33 14.32 -3.68 -5.94
N LEU A 34 13.30 -2.95 -5.48
CA LEU A 34 13.45 -1.61 -4.91
C LEU A 34 13.90 -1.66 -3.44
N ILE A 35 13.51 -2.71 -2.71
CA ILE A 35 13.71 -2.81 -1.26
C ILE A 35 14.89 -3.73 -0.96
N VAL A 36 16.04 -3.09 -0.75
CA VAL A 36 17.37 -3.74 -0.77
C VAL A 36 17.62 -4.77 0.34
N ASN A 37 16.94 -4.69 1.49
CA ASN A 37 17.08 -5.68 2.56
C ASN A 37 15.90 -5.69 3.56
N ASP A 38 15.82 -6.76 4.35
CA ASP A 38 14.74 -7.02 5.30
C ASP A 38 14.69 -5.98 6.44
N PHE A 39 15.84 -5.49 6.90
CA PHE A 39 15.91 -4.44 7.92
C PHE A 39 15.24 -3.15 7.44
N VAL A 40 15.53 -2.74 6.20
CA VAL A 40 14.90 -1.57 5.57
C VAL A 40 13.40 -1.80 5.40
N ALA A 41 12.99 -3.00 4.98
CA ALA A 41 11.58 -3.34 4.84
C ALA A 41 10.81 -3.22 6.17
N ILE A 42 11.34 -3.80 7.26
CA ILE A 42 10.75 -3.68 8.60
C ILE A 42 10.74 -2.22 9.05
N PHE A 43 11.83 -1.48 8.83
CA PHE A 43 11.93 -0.08 9.22
C PHE A 43 10.90 0.81 8.49
N GLU A 44 10.66 0.59 7.20
CA GLU A 44 9.62 1.32 6.46
C GLU A 44 8.22 0.98 6.97
N LEU A 45 7.94 -0.27 7.35
CA LEU A 45 6.65 -0.64 7.94
C LEU A 45 6.46 0.00 9.33
N VAL A 46 7.49 0.02 10.17
CA VAL A 46 7.46 0.69 11.48
C VAL A 46 7.25 2.20 11.31
N LYS A 47 7.84 2.84 10.30
CA LYS A 47 7.56 4.26 9.98
C LYS A 47 6.09 4.51 9.66
N ASN A 48 5.42 3.57 8.99
CA ASN A 48 4.00 3.71 8.67
C ASN A 48 3.14 3.74 9.93
N SER A 49 3.46 2.92 10.94
CA SER A 49 2.81 2.99 12.25
C SER A 49 2.96 4.36 12.90
N PHE A 50 4.14 4.97 12.82
CA PHE A 50 4.33 6.35 13.29
C PHE A 50 3.60 7.40 12.45
N ASP A 51 3.52 7.24 11.12
CA ASP A 51 2.67 8.10 10.27
C ASP A 51 1.18 7.96 10.63
N ALA A 52 0.76 6.79 11.11
CA ALA A 52 -0.56 6.54 11.68
C ALA A 52 -0.71 7.10 13.12
N ARG A 53 0.31 7.80 13.64
CA ARG A 53 0.36 8.37 15.00
C ARG A 53 0.30 7.32 16.12
N ALA A 54 0.78 6.10 15.85
CA ALA A 54 0.93 5.08 16.89
C ALA A 54 1.90 5.55 17.99
N THR A 55 1.57 5.21 19.24
CA THR A 55 2.45 5.42 20.41
C THR A 55 3.19 4.15 20.80
N GLN A 56 2.74 3.00 20.30
CA GLN A 56 3.33 1.70 20.51
C GLN A 56 3.34 0.91 19.20
N VAL A 57 4.45 0.21 18.95
CA VAL A 57 4.60 -0.73 17.84
C VAL A 57 5.28 -1.99 18.37
N ASP A 58 4.57 -3.11 18.31
CA ASP A 58 5.06 -4.43 18.71
C ASP A 58 5.54 -5.21 17.47
N LEU A 59 6.77 -5.70 17.55
CA LEU A 59 7.35 -6.61 16.55
C LEU A 59 7.42 -8.01 17.15
N VAL A 60 6.63 -8.93 16.62
CA VAL A 60 6.58 -10.31 17.13
C VAL A 60 6.93 -11.29 16.02
N PHE A 61 7.97 -12.08 16.27
CA PHE A 61 8.27 -13.26 15.47
C PHE A 61 7.57 -14.45 16.08
N HIS A 62 6.66 -15.08 15.33
CA HIS A 62 5.92 -16.24 15.79
C HIS A 62 5.77 -17.24 14.65
N GLU A 63 6.23 -18.47 14.90
CA GLU A 63 6.38 -19.50 13.87
C GLU A 63 7.17 -18.96 12.66
N ASN A 64 6.61 -19.02 11.46
CA ASN A 64 7.22 -18.52 10.22
C ASN A 64 6.68 -17.13 9.82
N SER A 65 6.16 -16.37 10.79
CA SER A 65 5.49 -15.09 10.53
C SER A 65 6.09 -13.97 11.37
N LEU A 66 6.18 -12.79 10.76
CA LEU A 66 6.44 -11.53 11.43
C LEU A 66 5.13 -10.76 11.57
N PHE A 67 4.82 -10.36 12.80
CA PHE A 67 3.71 -9.47 13.13
C PHE A 67 4.27 -8.09 13.44
N ILE A 68 3.70 -7.08 12.79
CA ILE A 68 3.93 -5.66 13.10
C ILE A 68 2.57 -5.13 13.52
N ILE A 69 2.44 -4.82 14.81
CA ILE A 69 1.18 -4.45 15.43
C ILE A 69 1.36 -3.05 16.00
N ASP A 70 0.46 -2.13 15.67
CA ASP A 70 0.49 -0.78 16.21
C ASP A 70 -0.89 -0.34 16.70
N ASN A 71 -0.89 0.68 17.55
CA ASN A 71 -2.08 1.31 18.10
C ASN A 71 -2.36 2.68 17.46
N GLY A 72 -2.06 2.82 16.17
CA GLY A 72 -2.30 4.04 15.41
C GLY A 72 -3.78 4.32 15.19
N LYS A 73 -4.05 5.25 14.27
CA LYS A 73 -5.41 5.63 13.87
C LYS A 73 -6.09 4.61 12.95
N GLY A 74 -5.27 3.75 12.33
CA GLY A 74 -5.67 2.74 11.37
C GLY A 74 -6.28 3.29 10.10
N MET A 75 -7.05 2.45 9.41
CA MET A 75 -7.52 2.68 8.04
C MET A 75 -8.99 2.30 7.90
N SER A 76 -9.76 3.19 7.29
CA SER A 76 -11.11 2.89 6.80
C SER A 76 -11.05 2.12 5.49
N HIS A 77 -12.21 1.62 5.03
CA HIS A 77 -12.35 1.06 3.68
C HIS A 77 -11.76 1.97 2.59
N SER A 78 -12.06 3.27 2.64
CA SER A 78 -11.58 4.24 1.66
C SER A 78 -10.07 4.46 1.75
N ASP A 79 -9.49 4.43 2.95
CA ASP A 79 -8.03 4.48 3.09
C ASP A 79 -7.38 3.26 2.44
N ILE A 80 -8.02 2.08 2.57
CA ILE A 80 -7.53 0.87 1.94
C ILE A 80 -7.63 0.94 0.41
N THR A 81 -8.80 1.27 -0.15
CA THR A 81 -9.00 1.24 -1.61
C THR A 81 -8.27 2.40 -2.30
N GLU A 82 -8.41 3.61 -1.78
CA GLU A 82 -7.93 4.83 -2.44
C GLU A 82 -6.47 5.17 -2.10
N LYS A 83 -5.91 4.58 -1.05
CA LYS A 83 -4.53 4.87 -0.63
C LYS A 83 -3.66 3.63 -0.58
N TRP A 84 -4.07 2.58 0.13
CA TRP A 84 -3.25 1.38 0.30
C TRP A 84 -3.18 0.52 -0.95
N LEU A 85 -4.28 0.30 -1.67
CA LEU A 85 -4.28 -0.50 -2.90
C LEU A 85 -3.91 0.35 -4.13
N PHE A 86 -3.94 1.68 -4.02
CA PHE A 86 -3.61 2.57 -5.12
C PHE A 86 -2.08 2.76 -5.29
N VAL A 87 -1.45 1.87 -6.05
CA VAL A 87 0.01 1.85 -6.28
C VAL A 87 0.59 3.22 -6.66
N ALA A 88 1.71 3.58 -6.02
CA ALA A 88 2.44 4.84 -6.22
C ALA A 88 1.68 6.13 -5.85
N TYR A 89 0.46 6.02 -5.31
CA TYR A 89 -0.25 7.12 -4.69
C TYR A 89 0.35 7.46 -3.32
N SER A 90 0.47 8.76 -3.04
CA SER A 90 1.03 9.28 -1.79
C SER A 90 0.25 10.53 -1.38
N ALA A 91 -0.52 10.42 -0.30
CA ALA A 91 -1.26 11.55 0.29
C ALA A 91 -0.34 12.72 0.71
N LYS A 92 0.97 12.46 0.88
CA LYS A 92 1.99 13.48 1.15
C LYS A 92 2.25 14.38 -0.06
N LYS A 93 2.06 13.85 -1.28
CA LYS A 93 2.34 14.58 -2.52
C LYS A 93 1.17 15.46 -2.97
N ASP A 94 -0.06 15.06 -2.67
CA ASP A 94 -1.26 15.81 -3.05
C ASP A 94 -1.78 16.74 -1.94
N GLY A 95 -1.14 16.71 -0.76
CA GLY A 95 -1.48 17.57 0.38
C GLY A 95 -2.71 17.12 1.16
N SER A 96 -3.21 15.90 0.91
CA SER A 96 -4.34 15.31 1.64
C SER A 96 -3.94 14.67 2.97
N GLU A 97 -2.64 14.65 3.32
CA GLU A 97 -2.22 14.28 4.68
C GLU A 97 -2.68 15.30 5.71
N GLU A 98 -3.21 14.79 6.82
CA GLU A 98 -3.44 15.60 8.01
C GLU A 98 -2.13 16.25 8.49
N ALA A 99 -2.21 17.52 8.91
CA ALA A 99 -1.05 18.26 9.37
C ALA A 99 -0.28 17.50 10.48
N LYS A 100 1.04 17.48 10.35
CA LYS A 100 1.94 16.82 11.30
C LYS A 100 2.18 17.72 12.52
N PRO A 101 2.24 17.18 13.74
CA PRO A 101 2.73 17.92 14.89
C PRO A 101 4.19 18.36 14.67
N ILE A 102 4.52 19.59 15.10
CA ILE A 102 5.87 20.15 15.02
C ILE A 102 6.73 19.53 16.14
N GLY A 103 7.95 19.07 15.84
CA GLY A 103 8.95 18.60 16.83
C GLY A 103 9.10 17.09 16.99
N ASP A 104 8.75 16.30 15.97
CA ASP A 104 8.83 14.85 15.98
C ASP A 104 10.30 14.36 15.89
N TYR A 105 10.62 13.17 16.43
CA TYR A 105 11.96 12.51 16.39
C TYR A 105 12.57 12.39 14.98
N ARG A 106 11.78 12.75 13.96
CA ARG A 106 12.07 12.76 12.54
C ARG A 106 13.12 13.78 12.12
N ASP A 107 13.33 14.85 12.87
CA ASP A 107 14.45 15.77 12.59
C ASP A 107 15.82 15.07 12.76
N LEU A 108 15.88 14.03 13.60
CA LEU A 108 17.06 13.16 13.75
C LEU A 108 17.17 12.11 12.62
N ILE A 109 16.08 11.83 11.89
CA ILE A 109 16.03 10.81 10.81
C ILE A 109 16.13 11.45 9.42
N GLN A 110 15.85 12.75 9.28
CA GLN A 110 15.88 13.49 8.01
C GLN A 110 17.25 13.44 7.30
N GLU A 111 18.35 13.19 8.00
CA GLU A 111 19.66 13.01 7.37
C GLU A 111 19.75 11.73 6.50
N ARG A 112 18.85 10.75 6.65
CA ARG A 112 18.81 9.51 5.83
C ARG A 112 17.80 9.59 4.66
N LYS A 113 17.78 10.73 3.98
CA LYS A 113 16.82 11.16 2.93
C LYS A 113 16.69 10.28 1.65
N VAL A 114 17.23 9.07 1.62
CA VAL A 114 17.26 8.23 0.39
C VAL A 114 16.23 7.10 0.38
N PHE A 115 15.38 6.96 1.40
CA PHE A 115 14.41 5.85 1.45
C PHE A 115 13.01 6.25 0.98
N ALA A 116 12.34 5.30 0.31
CA ALA A 116 11.21 5.45 -0.59
C ALA A 116 9.87 5.94 0.00
N GLY A 117 9.85 6.35 1.28
CA GLY A 117 8.63 6.67 2.05
C GLY A 117 7.76 7.83 1.54
N SER A 118 8.19 8.59 0.51
CA SER A 118 7.37 9.62 -0.16
C SER A 118 6.72 9.16 -1.47
N LYS A 119 7.05 7.95 -1.96
CA LYS A 119 6.70 7.49 -3.32
C LYS A 119 5.43 6.62 -3.40
N GLY A 120 4.80 6.27 -2.27
CA GLY A 120 3.56 5.47 -2.29
C GLY A 120 3.76 3.97 -2.56
N VAL A 121 4.98 3.46 -2.31
CA VAL A 121 5.36 2.04 -2.53
C VAL A 121 5.87 1.35 -1.27
N GLY A 122 5.98 2.04 -0.14
CA GLY A 122 6.56 1.50 1.10
C GLY A 122 5.85 0.25 1.63
N ARG A 123 4.57 0.06 1.31
CA ARG A 123 3.79 -1.16 1.63
C ARG A 123 4.22 -2.42 0.88
N PHE A 124 4.89 -2.28 -0.26
CA PHE A 124 5.53 -3.42 -0.92
C PHE A 124 6.76 -3.94 -0.15
N SER A 125 7.14 -3.30 0.97
CA SER A 125 8.02 -3.90 1.97
C SER A 125 7.49 -5.24 2.48
N CYS A 126 6.17 -5.42 2.51
CA CYS A 126 5.57 -6.71 2.87
C CYS A 126 5.95 -7.83 1.87
N ASP A 127 5.99 -7.54 0.56
CA ASP A 127 6.40 -8.50 -0.49
C ASP A 127 7.88 -8.92 -0.37
N ARG A 128 8.73 -8.04 0.20
CA ARG A 128 10.13 -8.39 0.48
C ARG A 128 10.27 -9.37 1.63
N LEU A 129 9.39 -9.27 2.63
CA LEU A 129 9.45 -10.02 3.90
C LEU A 129 8.71 -11.36 3.85
N GLY A 130 7.76 -11.52 2.94
CA GLY A 130 7.06 -12.79 2.73
C GLY A 130 6.14 -12.76 1.52
N ASN A 131 5.76 -13.96 1.06
CA ASN A 131 4.89 -14.12 -0.10
C ASN A 131 3.40 -13.88 0.21
N HIS A 132 3.04 -13.84 1.49
CA HIS A 132 1.68 -13.59 1.95
C HIS A 132 1.64 -12.42 2.94
N LEU A 133 0.67 -11.54 2.77
CA LEU A 133 0.34 -10.48 3.72
C LEU A 133 -1.12 -10.67 4.16
N LYS A 134 -1.34 -10.71 5.47
CA LYS A 134 -2.64 -10.42 6.07
C LYS A 134 -2.54 -9.07 6.78
N LEU A 135 -3.23 -8.08 6.26
CA LEU A 135 -3.41 -6.78 6.88
C LEU A 135 -4.78 -6.76 7.56
N GLN A 136 -4.82 -6.41 8.83
CA GLN A 136 -6.04 -6.12 9.56
C GLN A 136 -5.94 -4.67 10.01
N SER A 137 -6.97 -3.86 9.80
CA SER A 137 -7.01 -2.50 10.32
C SER A 137 -8.42 -2.15 10.73
N LYS A 138 -8.56 -1.68 11.96
CA LYS A 138 -9.73 -0.93 12.38
C LYS A 138 -9.44 0.55 12.16
N TYR A 139 -10.44 1.41 12.13
CA TYR A 139 -10.26 2.86 12.13
C TYR A 139 -10.70 3.39 13.49
N TYR A 140 -9.97 4.33 14.09
CA TYR A 140 -10.20 4.76 15.48
C TYR A 140 -11.61 5.31 15.80
N MET A 141 -12.42 5.63 14.78
CA MET A 141 -13.81 6.07 14.99
C MET A 141 -14.71 4.95 15.55
N ASP A 142 -15.59 5.32 16.48
CA ASP A 142 -16.54 4.40 17.11
C ASP A 142 -17.43 3.68 16.08
N ASN A 143 -17.64 2.37 16.31
CA ASN A 143 -18.37 1.42 15.46
C ASN A 143 -17.74 1.08 14.10
N SER A 144 -16.48 1.40 13.87
CA SER A 144 -15.76 0.85 12.73
C SER A 144 -15.64 -0.67 12.84
N GLN A 145 -15.71 -1.35 11.69
CA GLN A 145 -15.36 -2.75 11.58
C GLN A 145 -13.87 -2.88 11.26
N VAL A 146 -13.32 -4.08 11.42
CA VAL A 146 -11.95 -4.40 11.04
C VAL A 146 -11.94 -4.75 9.56
N GLU A 147 -11.26 -3.94 8.77
CA GLU A 147 -10.96 -4.27 7.39
C GLU A 147 -9.83 -5.30 7.33
N VAL A 148 -10.04 -6.37 6.57
CA VAL A 148 -9.06 -7.45 6.41
C VAL A 148 -8.70 -7.60 4.95
N ILE A 149 -7.42 -7.49 4.64
CA ILE A 149 -6.86 -7.66 3.31
C ILE A 149 -5.87 -8.83 3.34
N ASP A 150 -6.12 -9.82 2.48
CA ASP A 150 -5.22 -10.94 2.23
C ASP A 150 -4.60 -10.80 0.83
N VAL A 151 -3.29 -10.59 0.79
CA VAL A 151 -2.51 -10.51 -0.45
C VAL A 151 -1.63 -11.75 -0.56
N ASN A 152 -1.78 -12.47 -1.67
CA ASN A 152 -0.81 -13.47 -2.11
C ASN A 152 0.05 -12.86 -3.22
N TRP A 153 1.28 -12.47 -2.88
CA TRP A 153 2.19 -11.80 -3.81
C TRP A 153 2.64 -12.70 -4.96
N ASP A 154 2.58 -14.02 -4.80
CA ASP A 154 2.92 -14.97 -5.87
C ASP A 154 1.89 -14.96 -7.01
N MET A 155 0.67 -14.43 -6.77
CA MET A 155 -0.34 -14.25 -7.81
C MET A 155 0.13 -13.29 -8.92
N PHE A 156 0.93 -12.28 -8.57
CA PHE A 156 1.47 -11.31 -9.52
C PHE A 156 2.66 -11.86 -10.34
N GLU A 157 3.13 -13.08 -10.04
CA GLU A 157 4.27 -13.72 -10.69
C GLU A 157 3.84 -14.90 -11.60
N LYS A 158 2.53 -15.15 -11.74
CA LYS A 158 2.00 -16.29 -12.52
C LYS A 158 2.14 -16.09 -14.03
N ASP A 159 1.84 -14.90 -14.53
CA ASP A 159 1.96 -14.55 -15.95
C ASP A 159 2.30 -13.07 -16.11
N ASP A 160 3.49 -12.77 -16.65
CA ASP A 160 3.93 -11.39 -16.91
C ASP A 160 3.05 -10.66 -17.96
N LYS A 161 2.20 -11.39 -18.71
CA LYS A 161 1.23 -10.79 -19.64
C LYS A 161 -0.05 -10.35 -18.96
N GLU A 162 -0.31 -10.82 -17.75
CA GLU A 162 -1.43 -10.37 -16.94
C GLU A 162 -1.23 -8.91 -16.55
N GLU A 163 -2.33 -8.14 -16.55
CA GLU A 163 -2.26 -6.75 -16.12
C GLU A 163 -2.29 -6.66 -14.60
N PHE A 164 -1.45 -5.80 -14.03
CA PHE A 164 -1.33 -5.64 -12.59
C PHE A 164 -2.68 -5.38 -11.91
N VAL A 165 -3.55 -4.60 -12.56
CA VAL A 165 -4.83 -4.13 -12.02
C VAL A 165 -5.92 -5.20 -11.93
N ILE A 166 -5.75 -6.34 -12.63
CA ILE A 166 -6.74 -7.43 -12.62
C ILE A 166 -6.37 -8.56 -11.66
N VAL A 167 -5.15 -8.56 -11.12
CA VAL A 167 -4.72 -9.55 -10.12
C VAL A 167 -5.54 -9.33 -8.84
N PRO A 168 -6.35 -10.31 -8.42
CA PRO A 168 -7.29 -10.09 -7.32
C PRO A 168 -6.56 -10.05 -5.97
N VAL A 169 -7.05 -9.17 -5.10
CA VAL A 169 -6.72 -9.13 -3.68
C VAL A 169 -7.98 -9.46 -2.90
N THR A 170 -7.87 -10.32 -1.88
CA THR A 170 -9.02 -10.68 -1.06
C THR A 170 -9.26 -9.62 0.00
N HIS A 171 -10.52 -9.20 0.12
CA HIS A 171 -10.99 -8.25 1.11
C HIS A 171 -12.17 -8.84 1.88
N ASN A 172 -12.16 -8.68 3.20
CA ASN A 172 -13.24 -9.06 4.10
C ASN A 172 -13.37 -8.02 5.22
N VAL A 173 -14.45 -8.14 5.99
CA VAL A 173 -14.70 -7.30 7.16
C VAL A 173 -15.01 -8.16 8.37
N GLU A 174 -14.36 -7.87 9.49
CA GLU A 174 -14.49 -8.60 10.75
C GLU A 174 -14.88 -7.66 11.90
N GLN A 175 -15.39 -8.23 13.01
CA GLN A 175 -15.77 -7.42 14.18
C GLN A 175 -14.57 -7.06 15.07
N ASN A 176 -13.57 -7.93 15.12
CA ASN A 176 -12.40 -7.80 15.98
C ASN A 176 -11.16 -8.27 15.24
N VAL A 177 -10.00 -7.73 15.59
CA VAL A 177 -8.71 -8.20 15.08
C VAL A 177 -8.47 -9.60 15.63
N ILE A 178 -8.13 -10.53 14.74
CA ILE A 178 -7.82 -11.91 15.11
C ILE A 178 -6.30 -12.08 15.10
N LEU A 179 -5.74 -12.40 16.26
CA LEU A 179 -4.35 -12.83 16.41
C LEU A 179 -4.26 -14.36 16.51
N PRO A 180 -3.15 -14.97 16.07
CA PRO A 180 -2.92 -16.40 16.29
C PRO A 180 -3.00 -16.78 17.77
N LYS A 181 -3.42 -18.02 18.02
CA LYS A 181 -3.43 -18.58 19.38
C LYS A 181 -2.01 -18.55 19.96
N GLY A 182 -1.88 -18.07 21.20
CA GLY A 182 -0.59 -17.89 21.88
C GLY A 182 -0.04 -16.47 21.79
N LEU A 183 -0.25 -15.77 20.67
CA LEU A 183 0.14 -14.36 20.51
C LEU A 183 -0.73 -13.43 21.35
N ALA A 184 -2.04 -13.67 21.39
CA ALA A 184 -2.98 -12.92 22.21
C ALA A 184 -2.75 -13.04 23.74
N GLN A 185 -1.90 -13.98 24.18
CA GLN A 185 -1.53 -14.16 25.59
C GLN A 185 -0.23 -13.43 25.96
N ILE A 186 0.58 -13.08 24.95
CA ILE A 186 1.88 -12.43 25.11
C ILE A 186 1.73 -10.90 25.07
N ILE A 187 0.74 -10.42 24.33
CA ILE A 187 0.42 -9.00 24.20
C ILE A 187 -0.75 -8.71 25.16
N GLU A 188 -0.59 -7.80 26.13
CA GLU A 188 -1.73 -7.25 26.88
C GLU A 188 -2.50 -6.31 25.92
N LEU A 189 -3.58 -6.80 25.33
CA LEU A 189 -4.29 -6.11 24.26
C LEU A 189 -5.18 -4.96 24.78
N PHE A 190 -4.76 -3.72 24.54
CA PHE A 190 -5.67 -2.62 24.19
C PHE A 190 -5.47 -2.30 22.71
N ILE A 191 -6.06 -3.10 21.81
CA ILE A 191 -5.97 -2.84 20.37
C ILE A 191 -7.11 -1.91 19.97
N TYR A 192 -6.78 -0.63 19.85
CA TYR A 192 -7.42 0.23 18.86
C TYR A 192 -6.42 0.32 17.71
N MET A 193 -6.72 -0.36 16.61
CA MET A 193 -6.16 0.00 15.31
C MET A 193 -7.01 1.12 14.74
#